data_AF-A0A4Q0IKZ8-F1
#
_entry.id   AF-A0A4Q0IKZ8-F1
#
_cell.length_a   1.000
_cell.length_b   1.000
_cell.length_c   1.000
_cell.angle_alpha   90.00
_cell.angle_beta   90.00
_cell.angle_gamma   90.00
#
_symmetry.space_group_name_H-M   'P 1'
#
loop_
_entity.id
_entity.type
_entity.pdbx_description
1 polymer ?
#
loop_
_entity_poly.entity_id
_entity_poly.type
_entity_poly.pdbx_seq_one_letter_code
_entity_poly.pdbx_strand_id
1 'polypeptide(L)'
;MANKRDFKKSIDAIGGAICNEMMVAYYNIEGADKNAIASSIEKVLGAVVKAKNNSNVFFDKGVKAFADNTEYTKAKNSFFKALFTKIHMEFGEEINQAVTSFNKAIPENVKKANKEAVAK
;
A
#
# COMPACT_ATOMS: atom_id res chain seq x y z
N MET A 1 -2.33 -12.80 -9.74
CA MET A 1 -3.49 -12.31 -8.97
C MET A 1 -4.75 -12.91 -9.57
N ALA A 2 -5.54 -13.65 -8.80
CA ALA A 2 -6.64 -14.43 -9.35
C ALA A 2 -7.84 -13.58 -9.84
N ASN A 3 -7.96 -12.29 -9.46
CA ASN A 3 -8.81 -11.26 -10.09
C ASN A 3 -8.74 -9.93 -9.29
N LYS A 4 -9.46 -8.88 -9.73
CA LYS A 4 -9.58 -7.57 -9.04
C LYS A 4 -10.04 -7.68 -7.58
N ARG A 5 -10.93 -8.63 -7.26
CA ARG A 5 -11.45 -8.81 -5.89
C ARG A 5 -10.34 -9.27 -4.96
N ASP A 6 -9.51 -10.21 -5.40
CA ASP A 6 -8.40 -10.73 -4.62
C ASP A 6 -7.31 -9.68 -4.41
N PHE A 7 -7.06 -8.83 -5.42
CA PHE A 7 -6.20 -7.65 -5.25
C PHE A 7 -6.69 -6.74 -4.12
N LYS A 8 -7.97 -6.34 -4.14
CA LYS A 8 -8.52 -5.44 -3.09
C LYS A 8 -8.42 -6.06 -1.70
N LYS A 9 -8.74 -7.35 -1.56
CA LYS A 9 -8.59 -8.08 -0.29
C LYS A 9 -7.14 -8.08 0.21
N SER A 10 -6.17 -8.28 -0.69
CA SER A 10 -4.76 -8.27 -0.33
C SER A 10 -4.32 -6.87 0.14
N ILE A 11 -4.75 -5.81 -0.53
CA ILE A 11 -4.45 -4.43 -0.13
C ILE A 11 -5.07 -4.12 1.24
N ASP A 12 -6.32 -4.51 1.47
CA ASP A 12 -7.00 -4.34 2.77
C ASP A 12 -6.27 -5.10 3.88
N ALA A 13 -5.86 -6.34 3.63
CA ALA A 13 -5.14 -7.16 4.61
C ALA A 13 -3.77 -6.56 4.97
N ILE A 14 -3.00 -6.12 3.96
CA ILE A 14 -1.68 -5.49 4.18
C ILE A 14 -1.85 -4.20 4.97
N GLY A 15 -2.74 -3.31 4.54
CA GLY A 15 -2.97 -2.03 5.21
C GLY A 15 -3.48 -2.20 6.64
N GLY A 16 -4.41 -3.13 6.85
CA GLY A 16 -4.96 -3.44 8.17
C GLY A 16 -3.90 -3.98 9.14
N ALA A 17 -3.04 -4.89 8.67
CA ALA A 17 -1.94 -5.43 9.48
C ALA A 17 -0.96 -4.33 9.89
N ILE A 18 -0.55 -3.47 8.94
CA ILE A 18 0.37 -2.36 9.24
C ILE A 18 -0.26 -1.37 10.23
N CYS A 19 -1.53 -0.98 10.02
CA CYS A 19 -2.22 -0.07 10.94
C CYS A 19 -2.36 -0.66 12.34
N ASN A 20 -2.60 -1.97 12.46
CA ASN A 20 -2.67 -2.66 13.74
C ASN A 20 -1.36 -2.51 14.52
N GLU A 21 -0.22 -2.79 13.89
CA GLU A 21 1.10 -2.65 14.54
C GLU A 21 1.41 -1.20 14.94
N MET A 22 1.06 -0.23 14.07
CA MET A 22 1.20 1.19 14.41
C MET A 22 0.34 1.58 15.62
N MET A 23 -0.88 1.03 15.72
CA MET A 23 -1.78 1.28 16.84
C MET A 23 -1.28 0.64 18.15
N VAL A 24 -0.69 -0.55 18.07
CA VAL A 24 -0.04 -1.18 19.23
C VAL A 24 1.07 -0.29 19.76
N ALA A 25 1.93 0.23 18.87
CA ALA A 25 2.98 1.17 19.26
C ALA A 25 2.43 2.48 19.86
N TYR A 26 1.37 3.03 19.28
CA TYR A 26 0.72 4.26 19.75
C TYR A 26 0.32 4.18 21.23
N TYR A 27 -0.25 3.05 21.66
CA TYR A 27 -0.75 2.88 23.02
C TYR A 27 0.29 2.35 24.01
N ASN A 28 1.26 1.56 23.54
CA ASN A 28 2.12 0.79 24.44
C ASN A 28 3.58 1.26 24.50
N ILE A 29 4.01 2.16 23.61
CA ILE A 29 5.37 2.71 23.66
C ILE A 29 5.36 4.07 24.33
N GLU A 30 5.87 4.12 25.55
CA GLU A 30 6.05 5.36 26.29
C GLU A 30 7.04 6.30 25.57
N GLY A 31 6.69 7.58 25.50
CA GLY A 31 7.50 8.60 24.83
C GLY A 31 7.41 8.59 23.29
N ALA A 32 6.61 7.71 22.68
CA ALA A 32 6.39 7.75 21.24
C ALA A 32 5.62 9.00 20.79
N ASP A 33 5.96 9.52 19.62
CA ASP A 33 5.23 10.64 19.02
C ASP A 33 3.89 10.14 18.45
N LYS A 34 2.85 10.26 19.28
CA LYS A 34 1.48 9.86 18.97
C LYS A 34 0.92 10.55 17.72
N ASN A 35 1.26 11.81 17.49
CA ASN A 35 0.76 12.56 16.34
C ASN A 35 1.42 12.06 15.04
N ALA A 36 2.74 11.80 15.08
CA ALA A 36 3.44 11.23 13.95
C ALA A 36 2.98 9.79 13.64
N ILE A 37 2.66 8.99 14.66
CA ILE A 37 2.07 7.66 14.47
C ILE A 37 0.67 7.76 13.84
N ALA A 38 -0.22 8.61 14.36
CA ALA A 38 -1.56 8.81 13.81
C ALA A 38 -1.50 9.27 12.34
N SER A 39 -0.62 10.23 12.01
CA SER A 39 -0.40 10.67 10.63
C SER A 39 0.15 9.54 9.73
N SER A 40 0.97 8.64 10.29
CA SER A 40 1.46 7.48 9.54
C SER A 40 0.35 6.47 9.24
N ILE A 41 -0.57 6.25 10.19
CA ILE A 41 -1.77 5.42 10.00
C ILE A 41 -2.65 6.03 8.89
N GLU A 42 -2.91 7.33 8.94
CA GLU A 42 -3.67 8.04 7.90
C GLU A 42 -3.07 7.86 6.50
N LYS A 43 -1.74 7.92 6.37
CA LYS A 43 -1.05 7.66 5.09
C LYS A 43 -1.28 6.23 4.60
N VAL A 44 -1.19 5.22 5.48
CA VAL A 44 -1.46 3.82 5.11
C VAL A 44 -2.89 3.66 4.63
N LEU A 45 -3.86 4.21 5.37
CA LEU A 45 -5.27 4.15 5.00
C LEU A 45 -5.54 4.87 3.66
N GLY A 46 -4.91 6.03 3.44
CA GLY A 46 -4.96 6.76 2.18
C GLY A 46 -4.43 5.93 1.01
N ALA A 47 -3.30 5.26 1.19
CA ALA A 47 -2.70 4.40 0.16
C ALA A 47 -3.60 3.20 -0.20
N VAL A 48 -4.21 2.57 0.81
CA VAL A 48 -5.19 1.48 0.63
C VAL A 48 -6.37 1.94 -0.20
N VAL A 49 -6.98 3.06 0.16
CA VAL A 49 -8.15 3.62 -0.54
C VAL A 49 -7.77 3.99 -1.98
N LYS A 50 -6.64 4.68 -2.18
CA LYS A 50 -6.14 5.08 -3.50
C LYS A 50 -5.92 3.86 -4.40
N ALA A 51 -5.23 2.83 -3.92
CA ALA A 51 -4.99 1.61 -4.68
C ALA A 51 -6.31 0.90 -5.07
N LYS A 52 -7.26 0.81 -4.14
CA LYS A 52 -8.59 0.22 -4.39
C LYS A 52 -9.40 1.02 -5.40
N ASN A 53 -9.34 2.33 -5.35
CA ASN A 53 -10.03 3.22 -6.30
C ASN A 53 -9.43 3.08 -7.70
N ASN A 54 -8.11 3.15 -7.82
CA ASN A 54 -7.40 3.04 -9.10
C ASN A 54 -7.60 1.67 -9.75
N SER A 55 -7.79 0.59 -8.98
CA SER A 55 -8.13 -0.73 -9.53
C SER A 55 -9.48 -0.81 -10.26
N ASN A 56 -10.33 0.23 -10.14
CA ASN A 56 -11.62 0.31 -10.84
C ASN A 56 -11.54 1.06 -12.17
N VAL A 57 -10.36 1.53 -12.59
CA VAL A 57 -10.20 2.16 -13.90
C VAL A 57 -10.46 1.14 -15.02
N PHE A 58 -11.18 1.58 -16.06
CA PHE A 58 -11.56 0.77 -17.21
C PHE A 58 -10.77 1.17 -18.45
N PHE A 59 -10.66 0.22 -19.38
CA PHE A 59 -10.17 0.51 -20.73
C PHE A 59 -11.30 1.13 -21.55
N ASP A 60 -11.09 2.35 -22.04
CA ASP A 60 -12.10 3.22 -22.66
C ASP A 60 -12.29 2.97 -24.16
N LYS A 61 -11.37 2.25 -24.81
CA LYS A 61 -11.45 1.95 -26.24
C LYS A 61 -12.23 0.66 -26.49
N GLY A 62 -13.22 0.73 -27.38
CA GLY A 62 -13.92 -0.45 -27.91
C GLY A 62 -13.17 -1.12 -29.06
N VAL A 63 -13.60 -2.33 -29.44
CA VAL A 63 -12.97 -3.15 -30.51
C VAL A 63 -12.87 -2.38 -31.84
N LYS A 64 -13.88 -1.55 -32.17
CA LYS A 64 -13.93 -0.75 -33.41
C LYS A 64 -12.85 0.34 -33.51
N ALA A 65 -12.12 0.61 -32.43
CA ALA A 65 -11.00 1.55 -32.42
C ALA A 65 -9.67 0.92 -32.90
N PHE A 66 -9.67 -0.35 -33.31
CA PHE A 66 -8.49 -1.12 -33.69
C PHE A 66 -8.70 -1.79 -35.06
N ALA A 67 -7.60 -2.15 -35.74
CA ALA A 67 -7.69 -2.79 -37.05
C ALA A 67 -8.29 -4.20 -36.95
N ASP A 68 -7.99 -4.91 -35.87
CA ASP A 68 -8.52 -6.25 -35.61
C ASP A 68 -8.65 -6.55 -34.10
N ASN A 69 -9.19 -7.72 -33.79
CA ASN A 69 -9.37 -8.19 -32.42
C ASN A 69 -8.04 -8.50 -31.69
N THR A 70 -6.98 -8.82 -32.44
CA THR A 70 -5.65 -9.12 -31.91
C THR A 70 -5.03 -7.85 -31.33
N GLU A 71 -5.08 -6.75 -32.09
CA GLU A 71 -4.62 -5.44 -31.67
C GLU A 71 -5.40 -4.91 -30.47
N TYR A 72 -6.73 -5.04 -30.48
CA TYR A 72 -7.57 -4.68 -29.34
C TYR A 72 -7.17 -5.45 -28.07
N THR A 73 -7.01 -6.76 -28.18
CA THR A 73 -6.63 -7.62 -27.04
C THR A 73 -5.25 -7.26 -26.52
N LYS A 74 -4.28 -7.02 -27.41
CA LYS A 74 -2.93 -6.58 -27.05
C LYS A 74 -2.95 -5.23 -26.32
N ALA A 75 -3.70 -4.25 -26.84
CA ALA A 75 -3.82 -2.93 -26.22
C ALA A 75 -4.47 -3.00 -24.84
N LYS A 76 -5.58 -3.72 -24.70
CA LYS A 76 -6.28 -3.93 -23.44
C LYS A 76 -5.39 -4.61 -22.39
N ASN A 77 -4.65 -5.65 -22.77
CA ASN A 77 -3.75 -6.35 -21.88
C ASN A 77 -2.57 -5.46 -21.43
N SER A 78 -1.96 -4.73 -22.35
CA SER A 78 -0.90 -3.76 -22.02
C SER A 78 -1.40 -2.67 -21.07
N PHE A 79 -2.61 -2.16 -21.30
CA PHE A 79 -3.23 -1.16 -20.44
C PHE A 79 -3.38 -1.66 -18.99
N PHE A 80 -4.04 -2.81 -18.79
CA PHE A 80 -4.25 -3.32 -17.44
C PHE A 80 -2.93 -3.74 -16.77
N LYS A 81 -1.97 -4.27 -17.53
CA LYS A 81 -0.64 -4.57 -17.01
C LYS A 81 0.04 -3.30 -16.48
N ALA A 82 0.08 -2.24 -17.28
CA ALA A 82 0.66 -0.96 -16.87
C ALA A 82 -0.08 -0.34 -15.67
N LEU A 83 -1.41 -0.38 -15.68
CA LEU A 83 -2.24 0.11 -14.58
C LEU A 83 -1.90 -0.58 -13.26
N PHE A 84 -1.92 -1.92 -13.22
CA PHE A 84 -1.64 -2.66 -11.99
C PHE A 84 -0.18 -2.57 -11.56
N THR A 85 0.78 -2.51 -12.50
CA THR A 85 2.18 -2.23 -12.17
C THR A 85 2.32 -0.88 -11.47
N LYS A 86 1.70 0.17 -12.02
CA LYS A 86 1.72 1.51 -11.42
C LYS A 86 1.06 1.52 -10.03
N ILE A 87 -0.11 0.90 -9.89
CA ILE A 87 -0.80 0.80 -8.59
C ILE A 87 0.09 0.11 -7.55
N HIS A 88 0.75 -0.99 -7.90
CA HIS A 88 1.65 -1.69 -6.98
C HIS A 88 2.86 -0.86 -6.56
N MET A 89 3.49 -0.17 -7.52
CA MET A 89 4.62 0.71 -7.23
C MET A 89 4.22 1.86 -6.30
N GLU A 90 3.15 2.59 -6.64
CA GLU A 90 2.67 3.71 -5.83
C GLU A 90 2.24 3.26 -4.43
N PHE A 91 1.51 2.14 -4.33
CA PHE A 91 1.11 1.59 -3.04
C PHE A 91 2.34 1.24 -2.18
N GLY A 92 3.32 0.53 -2.75
CA GLY A 92 4.55 0.17 -2.04
C GLY A 92 5.35 1.40 -1.59
N GLU A 93 5.44 2.42 -2.43
CA GLU A 93 6.13 3.66 -2.10
C GLU A 93 5.43 4.41 -0.94
N GLU A 94 4.11 4.59 -1.02
CA GLU A 94 3.33 5.25 0.03
C GLU A 94 3.40 4.50 1.37
N ILE A 95 3.35 3.16 1.33
CA ILE A 95 3.55 2.33 2.53
C ILE A 95 4.96 2.51 3.10
N ASN A 96 6.01 2.48 2.27
CA ASN A 96 7.38 2.70 2.75
C ASN A 96 7.57 4.09 3.38
N GLN A 97 6.96 5.13 2.79
CA GLN A 97 6.99 6.48 3.35
C GLN A 97 6.27 6.55 4.71
N ALA A 98 5.13 5.87 4.85
CA ALA A 98 4.40 5.79 6.11
C ALA A 98 5.21 5.04 7.19
N VAL A 99 5.78 3.88 6.87
CA VAL A 99 6.62 3.10 7.79
C VAL A 99 7.89 3.86 8.18
N THR A 100 8.51 4.58 7.26
CA THR A 100 9.66 5.45 7.56
C THR A 100 9.29 6.56 8.54
N SER A 101 8.12 7.18 8.35
CA SER A 101 7.60 8.23 9.25
C SER A 101 7.31 7.65 10.63
N PHE A 102 6.64 6.50 10.68
CA PHE A 102 6.35 5.77 11.91
C PHE A 102 7.63 5.40 12.68
N ASN A 103 8.64 4.87 11.99
CA ASN A 103 9.91 4.52 12.62
C ASN A 103 10.59 5.74 13.27
N LYS A 104 10.45 6.94 12.70
CA LYS A 104 10.98 8.17 13.31
C LYS A 104 10.21 8.58 14.57
N ALA A 105 8.93 8.20 14.68
CA ALA A 105 8.10 8.47 15.85
C ALA A 105 8.42 7.58 17.05
N ILE A 106 9.14 6.47 16.84
CA ILE A 106 9.55 5.56 17.91
C ILE A 106 10.82 6.09 18.60
N PRO A 107 10.86 6.10 19.95
CA PRO A 107 12.05 6.50 20.71
C PRO A 107 13.28 5.63 20.43
N GLU A 108 14.47 6.24 20.42
CA GLU A 108 15.73 5.54 20.11
C GLU A 108 16.11 4.47 21.13
N ASN A 109 15.78 4.66 22.42
CA ASN A 109 15.98 3.66 23.46
C ASN A 109 15.21 2.36 23.16
N VAL A 110 13.97 2.48 22.69
CA VAL A 110 13.14 1.33 22.30
C VAL A 110 13.71 0.62 21.07
N LYS A 111 14.18 1.38 20.08
CA LYS A 111 14.84 0.81 18.88
C LYS A 111 16.10 0.02 19.24
N LYS A 112 16.93 0.54 20.16
CA LYS A 112 18.14 -0.14 20.63
C LYS A 112 17.79 -1.42 21.37
N ALA A 113 16.85 -1.36 22.32
CA ALA A 113 16.39 -2.52 23.06
C ALA A 113 15.86 -3.63 22.11
N ASN A 114 15.09 -3.27 21.09
CA ASN A 114 14.59 -4.24 20.10
C ASN A 114 15.73 -4.88 19.29
N LYS A 115 16.76 -4.12 18.90
CA LYS A 115 17.92 -4.67 18.19
C LYS A 115 18.72 -5.64 19.06
N GLU A 116 18.90 -5.33 20.34
CA GLU A 116 19.60 -6.18 21.30
C GLU A 116 18.83 -7.48 21.57
N ALA A 117 17.49 -7.42 21.64
CA ALA A 117 16.65 -8.59 21.84
C ALA A 117 16.69 -9.59 20.67
N VAL A 118 16.92 -9.12 19.44
CA VAL A 118 17.01 -9.96 18.22
C VAL A 118 18.43 -10.49 17.98
N ALA A 119 19.46 -9.85 18.56
CA ALA A 119 20.86 -10.27 18.41
C ALA A 119 21.27 -11.42 19.35
N LYS A 120 20.39 -11.80 20.29
CA LYS A 120 20.53 -12.98 21.16
C LYS A 120 19.86 -14.20 20.53
#